data_AF-A0A176RW97-F1
#
_entry.id   AF-A0A176RW97-F1
#
_cell.length_a   1.000
_cell.length_b   1.000
_cell.length_c   1.000
_cell.angle_alpha   90.00
_cell.angle_beta   90.00
_cell.angle_gamma   90.00
#
_symmetry.space_group_name_H-M   'P 1'
#
loop_
_entity.id
_entity.type
_entity.pdbx_description
1 polymer ?
#
loop_
_entity_poly.entity_id
_entity_poly.type
_entity_poly.pdbx_seq_one_letter_code
_entity_poly.pdbx_strand_id
1 'polypeptide(L)'
;MPTVEIINDEKNCRGCSMCVDECPVKVFDRVNNPKTGHKMAKVSRSDDCMGCFSCYYLCPSQCIKISDVDMQRPFYRIDENISLVKRFLGVDTTSKDLVEADWEEAYKDVSMTLVSLSKAIKFNMGRGIRKLGDRAGKLAASHIPEVFEERELADRLKRLQQRFRHSFDFEFEIQDGNINFTFAPCSLFRIVENETTEKPGNALLCQLFHDFWAGLIGAYSGVNYRHVAIPCSRKEVCVVFLSPK
;
A
#
# COMPACT_ATOMS: atom_id res chain seq x y z
N MET A 1 6.41 30.28 3.34
CA MET A 1 7.45 29.23 3.31
C MET A 1 6.85 27.99 3.95
N PRO A 2 7.14 26.79 3.45
CA PRO A 2 6.59 25.56 4.01
C PRO A 2 6.94 25.43 5.49
N THR A 3 6.05 24.90 6.30
CA THR A 3 6.31 24.59 7.72
C THR A 3 6.08 23.11 7.99
N VAL A 4 6.76 22.56 8.99
CA VAL A 4 6.63 21.14 9.38
C VAL A 4 6.41 20.99 10.89
N GLU A 5 5.53 20.06 11.26
CA GLU A 5 5.20 19.72 12.64
C GLU A 5 5.11 18.19 12.84
N ILE A 6 5.39 17.71 14.06
CA ILE A 6 5.09 16.35 14.49
C ILE A 6 3.85 16.40 15.39
N ILE A 7 2.72 15.89 14.91
CA ILE A 7 1.44 15.90 15.62
C ILE A 7 1.52 14.98 16.84
N ASN A 8 1.36 15.56 18.04
CA ASN A 8 1.46 14.88 19.32
C ASN A 8 2.74 14.03 19.42
N ASP A 9 3.89 14.65 19.19
CA ASP A 9 5.22 14.06 19.19
C ASP A 9 5.49 13.09 20.35
N GLU A 10 5.09 13.45 21.59
CA GLU A 10 5.27 12.62 22.78
C GLU A 10 4.55 11.26 22.71
N LYS A 11 3.43 11.17 21.96
CA LYS A 11 2.57 9.99 21.90
C LYS A 11 2.68 9.24 20.58
N ASN A 12 2.82 9.96 19.48
CA ASN A 12 2.73 9.40 18.13
C ASN A 12 4.10 9.08 17.53
N CYS A 13 5.18 9.73 17.98
CA CYS A 13 6.51 9.45 17.47
C CYS A 13 7.01 8.10 17.97
N ARG A 14 7.46 7.23 17.06
CA ARG A 14 8.03 5.91 17.41
C ARG A 14 9.52 5.96 17.79
N GLY A 15 10.21 7.08 17.59
CA GLY A 15 11.64 7.20 17.87
C GLY A 15 12.57 6.55 16.84
N CYS A 16 12.05 6.13 15.68
CA CYS A 16 12.83 5.46 14.62
C CYS A 16 13.93 6.32 13.97
N SER A 17 13.88 7.65 14.16
CA SER A 17 14.86 8.62 13.66
C SER A 17 14.99 8.77 12.13
N MET A 18 14.19 8.05 11.33
CA MET A 18 14.25 8.13 9.86
C MET A 18 14.08 9.57 9.33
N CYS A 19 13.24 10.40 9.95
CA CYS A 19 13.05 11.79 9.52
C CYS A 19 14.25 12.69 9.80
N VAL A 20 15.06 12.35 10.80
CA VAL A 20 16.31 13.05 11.11
C VAL A 20 17.36 12.72 10.06
N ASP A 21 17.44 11.44 9.67
CA ASP A 21 18.47 10.95 8.76
C ASP A 21 18.20 11.38 7.31
N GLU A 22 16.94 11.41 6.89
CA GLU A 22 16.55 11.73 5.51
C GLU A 22 16.48 13.25 5.22
N CYS A 23 16.36 14.10 6.25
CA CYS A 23 16.10 15.53 6.01
C CYS A 23 17.36 16.27 5.51
N PRO A 24 17.41 16.74 4.25
CA PRO A 24 18.63 17.35 3.69
C PRO A 24 18.99 18.69 4.35
N VAL A 25 17.97 19.39 4.87
CA VAL A 25 18.10 20.67 5.60
C VAL A 25 18.10 20.48 7.12
N LYS A 26 18.15 19.23 7.60
CA LYS A 26 18.31 18.89 9.02
C LYS A 26 17.30 19.58 9.96
N VAL A 27 16.02 19.61 9.58
CA VAL A 27 14.97 20.29 10.37
C VAL A 27 14.70 19.61 11.73
N PHE A 28 15.00 18.31 11.84
CA PHE A 28 14.71 17.48 13.00
C PHE A 28 15.95 17.23 13.88
N ASP A 29 15.74 17.15 15.19
CA ASP A 29 16.72 16.67 16.18
C ASP A 29 16.24 15.39 16.85
N ARG A 30 17.19 14.58 17.33
CA ARG A 30 16.93 13.42 18.21
C ARG A 30 16.93 13.91 19.65
N VAL A 31 15.81 13.74 20.35
CA VAL A 31 15.66 14.09 21.77
C VAL A 31 15.12 12.91 22.56
N ASN A 32 15.24 12.95 23.88
CA ASN A 32 14.55 11.99 24.75
C ASN A 32 13.23 12.61 25.23
N ASN A 33 12.16 11.82 25.22
CA ASN A 33 10.88 12.20 25.79
C ASN A 33 11.07 12.46 27.30
N PRO A 34 10.73 13.65 27.81
CA PRO A 34 10.97 13.99 29.22
C PRO A 34 10.19 13.12 30.21
N LYS A 35 9.06 12.54 29.80
CA LYS A 35 8.18 11.73 30.65
C LYS A 35 8.49 10.25 30.58
N THR A 36 8.81 9.74 29.39
CA THR A 36 9.00 8.29 29.18
C THR A 36 10.46 7.88 28.99
N GLY A 37 11.36 8.84 28.77
CA GLY A 37 12.77 8.59 28.46
C GLY A 37 13.02 8.00 27.06
N HIS A 38 11.97 7.68 26.31
CA HIS A 38 12.10 7.11 24.96
C HIS A 38 12.64 8.15 23.97
N LYS A 39 13.48 7.72 23.03
CA LYS A 39 13.97 8.57 21.94
C LYS A 39 12.82 9.00 21.05
N MET A 40 12.83 10.26 20.64
CA MET A 40 11.86 10.84 19.73
C MET A 40 12.51 11.87 18.81
N ALA A 41 11.88 12.13 17.68
CA ALA A 41 12.25 13.26 16.83
C ALA A 41 11.54 14.52 17.33
N LYS A 42 12.22 15.67 17.28
CA LYS A 42 11.67 16.99 17.54
C LYS A 42 11.95 17.90 16.35
N VAL A 43 10.97 18.71 15.95
CA VAL A 43 11.18 19.77 14.97
C VAL A 43 11.87 20.94 15.68
N SER A 44 13.11 21.24 15.28
CA SER A 44 13.90 22.31 15.89
C SER A 44 14.05 23.53 14.98
N ARG A 45 13.93 23.34 13.67
CA ARG A 45 14.21 24.35 12.64
C ARG A 45 13.12 24.33 11.56
N SER A 46 11.85 24.53 11.96
CA SER A 46 10.69 24.39 11.04
C SER A 46 10.79 25.33 9.84
N ASP A 47 11.34 26.53 10.04
CA ASP A 47 11.48 27.55 8.99
C ASP A 47 12.45 27.15 7.86
N ASP A 48 13.36 26.20 8.11
CA ASP A 48 14.27 25.67 7.09
C ASP A 48 13.58 24.63 6.18
N CYS A 49 12.32 24.30 6.43
CA CYS A 49 11.59 23.30 5.66
C CYS A 49 11.41 23.74 4.20
N MET A 50 11.92 22.91 3.28
CA MET A 50 11.75 23.12 1.83
C MET A 50 10.49 22.44 1.26
N GLY A 51 9.67 21.79 2.11
CA GLY A 51 8.42 21.17 1.66
C GLY A 51 8.57 19.98 0.72
N CYS A 52 9.62 19.16 0.84
CA CYS A 52 9.88 18.02 -0.06
C CYS A 52 9.08 16.74 0.25
N PHE A 53 8.38 16.68 1.39
CA PHE A 53 7.58 15.54 1.86
C PHE A 53 8.32 14.20 2.10
N SER A 54 9.66 14.11 1.98
CA SER A 54 10.39 12.87 2.28
C SER A 54 10.11 12.35 3.70
N CYS A 55 10.21 13.23 4.70
CA CYS A 55 9.93 12.89 6.11
C CYS A 55 8.48 12.45 6.33
N TYR A 56 7.53 13.03 5.60
CA TYR A 56 6.11 12.67 5.67
C TYR A 56 5.90 11.22 5.20
N TYR A 57 6.46 10.84 4.04
CA TYR A 57 6.25 9.51 3.46
C TYR A 57 6.97 8.38 4.19
N LEU A 58 8.14 8.64 4.75
CA LEU A 58 8.89 7.62 5.49
C LEU A 58 8.37 7.39 6.92
N CYS A 59 7.55 8.29 7.46
CA CYS A 59 7.15 8.23 8.87
C CYS A 59 6.21 7.03 9.11
N PRO A 60 6.65 5.98 9.83
CA PRO A 60 5.84 4.77 10.00
C PRO A 60 4.61 4.98 10.91
N SER A 61 4.58 6.09 11.67
CA SER A 61 3.44 6.50 12.47
C SER A 61 2.58 7.58 11.82
N GLN A 62 2.94 8.05 10.61
CA GLN A 62 2.22 9.08 9.86
C GLN A 62 1.86 10.32 10.72
N CYS A 63 2.78 10.71 11.60
CA CYS A 63 2.55 11.79 12.56
C CYS A 63 3.19 13.12 12.13
N ILE A 64 3.81 13.18 10.96
CA ILE A 64 4.41 14.41 10.43
C ILE A 64 3.37 15.12 9.57
N LYS A 65 3.29 16.45 9.68
CA LYS A 65 2.46 17.30 8.84
C LYS A 65 3.28 18.44 8.29
N ILE A 66 3.10 18.72 7.01
CA ILE A 66 3.73 19.84 6.30
C ILE A 66 2.62 20.77 5.83
N SER A 67 2.77 22.07 6.04
CA SER A 67 1.80 23.11 5.68
C SER A 67 2.44 24.13 4.73
N ASP A 68 1.61 25.00 4.14
CA ASP A 68 2.03 26.13 3.28
C ASP A 68 2.79 25.72 2.01
N VAL A 69 2.50 24.51 1.51
CA VAL A 69 2.98 23.97 0.24
C VAL A 69 2.04 22.87 -0.25
N ASP A 70 1.92 22.75 -1.57
CA ASP A 70 1.18 21.64 -2.16
C ASP A 70 1.89 20.32 -1.90
N MET A 71 1.13 19.29 -1.53
CA MET A 71 1.65 17.96 -1.25
C MET A 71 2.40 17.41 -2.46
N GLN A 72 3.72 17.37 -2.37
CA GLN A 72 4.58 16.74 -3.36
C GLN A 72 4.40 15.24 -3.22
N ARG A 73 3.94 14.58 -4.27
CA ARG A 73 3.80 13.13 -4.26
C ARG A 73 5.19 12.49 -4.23
N PRO A 74 5.36 11.33 -3.61
CA PRO A 74 6.63 10.63 -3.73
C PRO A 74 6.84 10.31 -5.22
N PHE A 75 7.95 10.66 -5.85
CA PHE A 75 8.17 10.26 -7.25
C PHE A 75 9.41 9.35 -7.33
N TYR A 76 9.37 8.19 -6.67
CA TYR A 76 10.48 7.22 -6.71
C TYR A 76 10.43 6.22 -7.87
N ARG A 77 9.35 6.23 -8.67
CA ARG A 77 9.25 5.46 -9.91
C ARG A 77 8.73 6.36 -11.02
N ILE A 78 9.67 6.92 -11.76
CA ILE A 78 9.41 7.67 -13.00
C ILE A 78 9.74 6.70 -14.12
N ASP A 79 8.71 6.19 -14.82
CA ASP A 79 8.87 5.19 -15.86
C ASP A 79 9.78 5.70 -16.99
N GLU A 80 9.79 7.01 -17.23
CA GLU A 80 10.68 7.72 -18.15
C GLU A 80 12.14 7.59 -17.71
N ASN A 81 12.44 7.70 -16.42
CA ASN A 81 13.80 7.55 -15.90
C ASN A 81 14.28 6.11 -16.05
N ILE A 82 13.42 5.13 -15.77
CA ILE A 82 13.75 3.70 -15.98
C ILE A 82 14.00 3.44 -17.46
N SER A 83 13.17 4.00 -18.34
CA SER A 83 13.31 3.86 -19.80
C SER A 83 14.60 4.48 -20.32
N LEU A 84 14.97 5.64 -19.78
CA LEU A 84 16.23 6.31 -20.06
C LEU A 84 17.43 5.47 -19.58
N VAL A 85 17.38 4.93 -18.36
CA VAL A 85 18.43 4.03 -17.83
C VAL A 85 18.56 2.79 -18.71
N LYS A 86 17.45 2.14 -19.11
CA LYS A 86 17.48 0.99 -20.04
C LYS A 86 18.17 1.34 -21.36
N ARG A 87 17.87 2.52 -21.92
CA ARG A 87 18.51 3.02 -23.15
C ARG A 87 20.01 3.21 -22.97
N PHE A 88 20.46 3.72 -21.81
CA PHE A 88 21.88 3.90 -21.52
C PHE A 88 22.62 2.59 -21.27
N LEU A 89 21.97 1.63 -20.62
CA LEU A 89 22.59 0.33 -20.33
C LEU A 89 22.80 -0.50 -21.59
N GLY A 90 21.99 -0.29 -22.65
CA GLY A 90 22.13 -1.00 -23.92
C GLY A 90 21.90 -2.52 -23.80
N VAL A 91 21.43 -2.98 -22.64
CA VAL A 91 21.12 -4.36 -22.30
C VAL A 91 19.82 -4.37 -21.52
N ASP A 92 19.04 -5.44 -21.66
CA ASP A 92 17.88 -5.65 -20.82
C ASP A 92 18.33 -5.88 -19.37
N THR A 93 17.70 -5.18 -18.43
CA THR A 93 18.00 -5.28 -16.99
C THR A 93 17.58 -6.61 -16.37
N THR A 94 16.83 -7.43 -17.11
CA THR A 94 16.34 -8.73 -16.68
C THR A 94 16.88 -9.77 -17.67
N SER A 95 17.82 -10.60 -17.21
CA SER A 95 18.59 -11.50 -18.08
C SER A 95 18.24 -12.98 -17.93
N LYS A 96 17.36 -13.34 -16.99
CA LYS A 96 16.98 -14.72 -16.72
C LYS A 96 15.47 -14.89 -16.78
N ASP A 97 15.02 -15.76 -17.67
CA ASP A 97 13.62 -16.19 -17.70
C ASP A 97 13.33 -17.06 -16.48
N LEU A 98 12.16 -16.86 -15.88
CA LEU A 98 11.66 -17.71 -14.80
C LEU A 98 11.08 -18.99 -15.39
N VAL A 99 11.50 -20.14 -14.88
CA VAL A 99 10.93 -21.43 -15.26
C VAL A 99 9.79 -21.82 -14.31
N GLU A 100 8.98 -22.79 -14.70
CA GLU A 100 7.85 -23.28 -13.89
C GLU A 100 8.27 -23.67 -12.46
N ALA A 101 9.46 -24.25 -12.29
CA ALA A 101 9.99 -24.58 -10.96
C ALA A 101 10.25 -23.34 -10.08
N ASP A 102 10.71 -22.22 -10.66
CA ASP A 102 10.90 -20.97 -9.92
C ASP A 102 9.53 -20.41 -9.45
N TRP A 103 8.50 -20.53 -10.30
CA TRP A 103 7.13 -20.12 -9.98
C TRP A 103 6.52 -20.97 -8.87
N GLU A 104 6.68 -22.30 -8.93
CA GLU A 104 6.16 -23.21 -7.91
C GLU A 104 6.84 -23.00 -6.54
N GLU A 105 8.16 -22.77 -6.53
CA GLU A 105 8.89 -22.43 -5.30
C GLU A 105 8.39 -21.12 -4.70
N ALA A 106 8.28 -20.06 -5.52
CA ALA A 106 7.78 -18.76 -5.09
C ALA A 106 6.32 -18.85 -4.58
N TYR A 107 5.47 -19.59 -5.30
CA TYR A 107 4.07 -19.78 -4.92
C TYR A 107 3.96 -20.49 -3.57
N LYS A 108 4.77 -21.52 -3.32
CA LYS A 108 4.78 -22.24 -2.05
C LYS A 108 5.20 -21.33 -0.89
N ASP A 109 6.27 -20.56 -1.04
CA ASP A 109 6.75 -19.65 0.00
C ASP A 109 5.71 -18.56 0.35
N VAL A 110 5.14 -17.92 -0.68
CA VAL A 110 4.10 -16.91 -0.53
C VAL A 110 2.85 -17.49 0.14
N SER A 111 2.44 -18.70 -0.25
CA SER A 111 1.27 -19.38 0.34
C SER A 111 1.45 -19.62 1.84
N MET A 112 2.59 -20.19 2.24
CA MET A 112 2.89 -20.44 3.66
C MET A 112 2.97 -19.13 4.45
N THR A 113 3.57 -18.09 3.88
CA THR A 113 3.70 -16.78 4.51
C THR A 113 2.34 -16.12 4.72
N LEU A 114 1.48 -16.11 3.70
CA LEU A 114 0.13 -15.54 3.79
C LEU A 114 -0.73 -16.25 4.84
N VAL A 115 -0.69 -17.59 4.88
CA VAL A 115 -1.45 -18.37 5.87
C VAL A 115 -0.93 -18.13 7.29
N SER A 116 0.39 -18.09 7.47
CA SER A 116 1.01 -17.81 8.78
C SER A 116 0.68 -16.40 9.25
N LEU A 117 0.75 -15.41 8.36
CA LEU A 117 0.37 -14.03 8.64
C LEU A 117 -1.10 -13.91 9.02
N SER A 118 -1.99 -14.57 8.27
CA SER A 118 -3.44 -14.60 8.56
C SER A 118 -3.72 -15.18 9.94
N LYS A 119 -3.09 -16.31 10.29
CA LYS A 119 -3.21 -16.92 11.63
C LYS A 119 -2.71 -15.98 12.72
N ALA A 120 -1.56 -15.33 12.51
CA ALA A 120 -0.99 -14.38 13.46
C ALA A 120 -1.90 -13.15 13.65
N ILE A 121 -2.45 -12.59 12.58
CA ILE A 121 -3.43 -11.50 12.63
C ILE A 121 -4.66 -11.94 13.40
N LYS A 122 -5.23 -13.11 13.07
CA LYS A 122 -6.43 -13.65 13.74
C LYS A 122 -6.21 -13.88 15.24
N PHE A 123 -5.02 -14.31 15.63
CA PHE A 123 -4.66 -14.56 17.02
C PHE A 123 -4.45 -13.26 17.81
N ASN A 124 -3.73 -12.29 17.25
CA ASN A 124 -3.34 -11.07 17.97
C ASN A 124 -4.39 -9.95 17.88
N MET A 125 -5.17 -9.91 16.79
CA MET A 125 -6.12 -8.85 16.54
C MET A 125 -7.54 -9.35 16.82
N GLY A 126 -8.21 -8.73 17.80
CA GLY A 126 -9.63 -8.97 18.05
C GLY A 126 -10.52 -8.26 17.01
N ARG A 127 -11.42 -7.39 17.48
CA ARG A 127 -12.39 -6.67 16.61
C ARG A 127 -11.74 -5.72 15.58
N GLY A 128 -10.44 -5.42 15.69
CA GLY A 128 -9.71 -4.47 14.84
C GLY A 128 -9.40 -4.96 13.42
N ILE A 129 -9.54 -6.27 13.15
CA ILE A 129 -9.18 -6.89 11.87
C ILE A 129 -9.84 -6.21 10.66
N ARG A 130 -11.13 -5.85 10.77
CA ARG A 130 -11.90 -5.27 9.66
C ARG A 130 -11.38 -3.93 9.14
N LYS A 131 -10.62 -3.18 9.95
CA LYS A 131 -10.02 -1.90 9.51
C LYS A 131 -8.59 -2.07 9.02
N LEU A 132 -7.98 -3.25 9.21
CA LEU A 132 -6.59 -3.49 8.86
C LEU A 132 -6.40 -3.44 7.34
N GLY A 133 -7.23 -4.16 6.58
CA GLY A 133 -7.16 -4.18 5.12
C GLY A 133 -7.33 -2.77 4.52
N ASP A 134 -8.37 -2.03 4.91
CA ASP A 134 -8.62 -0.65 4.44
C ASP A 134 -7.42 0.27 4.68
N ARG A 135 -6.83 0.23 5.89
CA ARG A 135 -5.64 1.03 6.21
C ARG A 135 -4.42 0.57 5.41
N ALA A 136 -4.24 -0.72 5.22
CA ALA A 136 -3.15 -1.28 4.43
C ALA A 136 -3.26 -0.84 2.95
N GLY A 137 -4.48 -0.82 2.39
CA GLY A 137 -4.74 -0.32 1.03
C GLY A 137 -4.41 1.16 0.89
N LYS A 138 -4.87 2.00 1.83
CA LYS A 138 -4.55 3.44 1.85
C LYS A 138 -3.05 3.70 1.98
N LEU A 139 -2.36 2.93 2.83
CA LEU A 139 -0.92 3.00 2.97
C LEU A 139 -0.22 2.58 1.67
N ALA A 140 -0.64 1.49 1.04
CA ALA A 140 -0.08 1.04 -0.23
C ALA A 140 -0.24 2.08 -1.34
N ALA A 141 -1.36 2.81 -1.40
CA ALA A 141 -1.54 3.91 -2.34
C ALA A 141 -0.44 4.97 -2.23
N SER A 142 -0.01 5.30 -1.00
CA SER A 142 1.08 6.25 -0.78
C SER A 142 2.45 5.76 -1.29
N HIS A 143 2.56 4.47 -1.62
CA HIS A 143 3.75 3.80 -2.15
C HIS A 143 3.68 3.47 -3.65
N ILE A 144 2.59 3.83 -4.34
CA ILE A 144 2.44 3.68 -5.79
C ILE A 144 1.99 5.03 -6.38
N PRO A 145 2.81 6.08 -6.21
CA PRO A 145 2.44 7.45 -6.50
C PRO A 145 2.18 7.76 -7.97
N GLU A 146 2.81 7.01 -8.88
CA GLU A 146 2.65 7.13 -10.32
C GLU A 146 1.19 6.98 -10.76
N VAL A 147 0.37 6.26 -9.98
CA VAL A 147 -1.06 6.08 -10.27
C VAL A 147 -1.82 7.41 -10.14
N PHE A 148 -1.39 8.33 -9.29
CA PHE A 148 -2.10 9.59 -9.12
C PHE A 148 -1.86 10.59 -10.27
N GLU A 149 -0.91 10.32 -11.17
CA GLU A 149 -0.64 11.16 -12.36
C GLU A 149 -1.81 11.14 -13.33
N GLU A 150 -2.53 10.03 -13.41
CA GLU A 150 -3.74 9.90 -14.22
C GLU A 150 -4.87 10.73 -13.62
N ARG A 151 -5.63 11.46 -14.44
CA ARG A 151 -6.73 12.31 -13.94
C ARG A 151 -7.99 11.50 -13.66
N GLU A 152 -8.39 10.69 -14.62
CA GLU A 152 -9.62 9.91 -14.56
C GLU A 152 -9.40 8.60 -13.79
N LEU A 153 -10.39 8.18 -13.00
CA LEU A 153 -10.29 6.95 -12.23
C LEU A 153 -10.06 5.72 -13.12
N ALA A 154 -10.70 5.65 -14.29
CA ALA A 154 -10.52 4.54 -15.22
C ALA A 154 -9.05 4.40 -15.66
N ASP A 155 -8.35 5.50 -15.90
CA ASP A 155 -6.94 5.46 -16.31
C ASP A 155 -6.03 5.12 -15.13
N ARG A 156 -6.36 5.56 -13.90
CA ARG A 156 -5.72 5.08 -12.66
C ARG A 156 -5.82 3.56 -12.53
N LEU A 157 -6.99 2.99 -12.80
CA LEU A 157 -7.21 1.54 -12.74
C LEU A 157 -6.42 0.79 -13.81
N LYS A 158 -6.32 1.31 -15.05
CA LYS A 158 -5.43 0.74 -16.09
C LYS A 158 -3.97 0.77 -15.68
N ARG A 159 -3.51 1.86 -15.06
CA ARG A 159 -2.14 1.94 -14.52
C ARG A 159 -1.93 0.93 -13.38
N LEU A 160 -2.94 0.67 -12.55
CA LEU A 160 -2.89 -0.41 -11.57
C LEU A 160 -2.84 -1.81 -12.21
N GLN A 161 -3.53 -2.05 -13.33
CA GLN A 161 -3.39 -3.31 -14.08
C GLN A 161 -1.94 -3.51 -14.53
N GLN A 162 -1.30 -2.48 -15.08
CA GLN A 162 0.12 -2.54 -15.45
C GLN A 162 1.02 -2.76 -14.24
N ARG A 163 0.74 -2.09 -13.12
CA ARG A 163 1.51 -2.21 -11.87
C ARG A 163 1.47 -3.62 -11.27
N PHE A 164 0.30 -4.24 -11.25
CA PHE A 164 0.11 -5.57 -10.65
C PHE A 164 0.29 -6.72 -11.62
N ARG A 165 0.53 -6.42 -12.91
CA ARG A 165 0.85 -7.42 -13.92
C ARG A 165 1.92 -8.38 -13.41
N HIS A 166 1.71 -9.68 -13.64
CA HIS A 166 2.54 -10.79 -13.15
C HIS A 166 2.49 -11.06 -11.63
N SER A 167 1.84 -10.21 -10.83
CA SER A 167 1.43 -10.56 -9.46
C SER A 167 0.04 -11.17 -9.46
N PHE A 168 -0.92 -10.47 -10.08
CA PHE A 168 -2.26 -10.94 -10.34
C PHE A 168 -2.91 -10.04 -11.39
N ASP A 169 -3.76 -10.64 -12.22
CA ASP A 169 -4.48 -9.92 -13.27
C ASP A 169 -5.93 -9.69 -12.83
N PHE A 170 -6.48 -8.56 -13.27
CA PHE A 170 -7.86 -8.20 -12.98
C PHE A 170 -8.48 -7.37 -14.10
N GLU A 171 -9.78 -7.52 -14.27
CA GLU A 171 -10.63 -6.66 -15.09
C GLU A 171 -11.51 -5.79 -14.19
N PHE A 172 -11.97 -4.65 -14.72
CA PHE A 172 -12.85 -3.75 -13.97
C PHE A 172 -13.95 -3.13 -14.82
N GLU A 173 -15.09 -2.88 -14.19
CA GLU A 173 -16.22 -2.15 -14.76
C GLU A 173 -16.68 -1.07 -13.78
N ILE A 174 -16.91 0.14 -14.28
CA ILE A 174 -17.39 1.28 -13.48
C ILE A 174 -18.81 1.61 -13.94
N GLN A 175 -19.78 1.61 -13.02
CA GLN A 175 -21.17 1.96 -13.30
C GLN A 175 -21.80 2.69 -12.11
N ASP A 176 -22.33 3.89 -12.35
CA ASP A 176 -23.04 4.71 -11.35
C ASP A 176 -22.24 4.89 -10.03
N GLY A 177 -20.93 5.10 -10.16
CA GLY A 177 -20.00 5.25 -9.03
C GLY A 177 -19.62 3.95 -8.32
N ASN A 178 -20.25 2.82 -8.66
CA ASN A 178 -19.84 1.49 -8.23
C ASN A 178 -18.73 0.96 -9.14
N ILE A 179 -17.91 0.07 -8.59
CA ILE A 179 -16.79 -0.54 -9.32
C ILE A 179 -16.82 -2.04 -9.06
N ASN A 180 -16.84 -2.81 -10.13
CA ASN A 180 -16.76 -4.26 -10.09
C ASN A 180 -15.37 -4.70 -10.56
N PHE A 181 -14.60 -5.39 -9.72
CA PHE A 181 -13.32 -5.98 -10.09
C PHE A 181 -13.47 -7.49 -10.23
N THR A 182 -12.91 -8.07 -11.30
CA THR A 182 -12.88 -9.52 -11.53
C THR A 182 -11.44 -10.00 -11.59
N PHE A 183 -11.07 -10.92 -10.70
CA PHE A 183 -9.75 -11.54 -10.62
C PHE A 183 -9.85 -12.98 -11.13
N ALA A 184 -9.23 -13.26 -12.27
CA ALA A 184 -9.27 -14.55 -12.94
C ALA A 184 -7.90 -14.89 -13.55
N PRO A 185 -7.15 -15.86 -13.00
CA PRO A 185 -7.47 -16.64 -11.80
C PRO A 185 -7.31 -15.82 -10.50
N CYS A 186 -8.05 -16.21 -9.47
CA CYS A 186 -7.95 -15.67 -8.13
C CYS A 186 -6.71 -16.23 -7.45
N SER A 187 -5.76 -15.34 -7.12
CA SER A 187 -4.48 -15.71 -6.49
C SER A 187 -4.63 -16.32 -5.10
N LEU A 188 -5.76 -16.14 -4.43
CA LEU A 188 -6.02 -16.67 -3.09
C LEU A 188 -6.84 -17.95 -3.10
N PHE A 189 -7.48 -18.34 -4.21
CA PHE A 189 -8.43 -19.45 -4.22
C PHE A 189 -7.77 -20.75 -3.77
N ARG A 190 -6.69 -21.16 -4.46
CA ARG A 190 -5.95 -22.39 -4.16
C ARG A 190 -5.23 -22.32 -2.81
N ILE A 191 -4.70 -21.15 -2.43
CA ILE A 191 -4.08 -20.96 -1.12
C ILE A 191 -5.09 -21.23 0.00
N VAL A 192 -6.28 -20.62 -0.09
CA VAL A 192 -7.32 -20.81 0.92
C VAL A 192 -7.86 -22.25 0.90
N GLU A 193 -8.12 -22.81 -0.28
CA GLU A 193 -8.66 -24.16 -0.44
C GLU A 193 -7.71 -25.24 0.08
N ASN A 194 -6.40 -25.13 -0.18
CA ASN A 194 -5.43 -26.18 0.13
C ASN A 194 -4.76 -25.99 1.49
N GLU A 195 -4.50 -24.75 1.91
CA GLU A 195 -3.63 -24.47 3.06
C GLU A 195 -4.40 -24.01 4.32
N THR A 196 -5.73 -23.90 4.23
CA THR A 196 -6.57 -23.44 5.36
C THR A 196 -7.80 -24.32 5.56
N THR A 197 -8.43 -24.21 6.74
CA THR A 197 -9.73 -24.84 7.02
C THR A 197 -10.91 -23.93 6.67
N GLU A 198 -10.64 -22.73 6.15
CA GLU A 198 -11.64 -21.74 5.77
C GLU A 198 -12.08 -21.96 4.31
N LYS A 199 -13.24 -21.44 3.92
CA LYS A 199 -13.73 -21.54 2.54
C LYS A 199 -13.32 -20.30 1.73
N PRO A 200 -12.90 -20.43 0.46
CA PRO A 200 -12.69 -19.29 -0.43
C PRO A 200 -13.90 -18.34 -0.43
N GLY A 201 -13.63 -17.04 -0.34
CA GLY A 201 -14.65 -15.99 -0.18
C GLY A 201 -15.04 -15.68 1.27
N ASN A 202 -14.89 -16.63 2.20
CA ASN A 202 -15.18 -16.43 3.62
C ASN A 202 -13.92 -16.35 4.50
N ALA A 203 -12.78 -16.84 4.00
CA ALA A 203 -11.51 -16.82 4.71
C ALA A 203 -11.03 -15.42 5.06
N LEU A 204 -10.25 -15.30 6.14
CA LEU A 204 -9.71 -14.01 6.58
C LEU A 204 -8.84 -13.35 5.50
N LEU A 205 -8.07 -14.15 4.75
CA LEU A 205 -7.26 -13.66 3.62
C LEU A 205 -8.12 -12.97 2.55
N CYS A 206 -9.27 -13.56 2.22
CA CYS A 206 -10.19 -12.96 1.25
C CYS A 206 -10.74 -11.62 1.77
N GLN A 207 -11.14 -11.56 3.05
CA GLN A 207 -11.65 -10.34 3.67
C GLN A 207 -10.60 -9.22 3.66
N LEU A 208 -9.36 -9.54 4.08
CA LEU A 208 -8.25 -8.59 4.08
C LEU A 208 -7.95 -8.07 2.66
N PHE A 209 -7.99 -8.94 1.65
CA PHE A 209 -7.80 -8.56 0.26
C PHE A 209 -8.92 -7.62 -0.25
N HIS A 210 -10.19 -7.92 0.04
CA HIS A 210 -11.30 -7.07 -0.37
C HIS A 210 -11.27 -5.69 0.32
N ASP A 211 -10.98 -5.68 1.63
CA ASP A 211 -10.80 -4.43 2.39
C ASP A 211 -9.59 -3.63 1.90
N PHE A 212 -8.49 -4.30 1.55
CA PHE A 212 -7.31 -3.68 0.93
C PHE A 212 -7.69 -2.96 -0.37
N TRP A 213 -8.44 -3.60 -1.27
CA TRP A 213 -8.90 -2.98 -2.49
C TRP A 213 -9.81 -1.77 -2.24
N ALA A 214 -10.75 -1.87 -1.30
CA ALA A 214 -11.61 -0.74 -0.92
C ALA A 214 -10.79 0.46 -0.43
N GLY A 215 -9.78 0.22 0.40
CA GLY A 215 -8.87 1.26 0.91
C GLY A 215 -7.97 1.86 -0.18
N LEU A 216 -7.39 1.01 -1.02
CA LEU A 216 -6.52 1.40 -2.13
C LEU A 216 -7.26 2.30 -3.13
N ILE A 217 -8.42 1.84 -3.61
CA ILE A 217 -9.21 2.60 -4.59
C ILE A 217 -9.81 3.85 -3.96
N GLY A 218 -10.18 3.80 -2.68
CA GLY A 218 -10.65 4.98 -1.98
C GLY A 218 -9.59 6.07 -1.85
N ALA A 219 -8.32 5.70 -1.68
CA ALA A 219 -7.21 6.65 -1.69
C ALA A 219 -7.01 7.31 -3.06
N TYR A 220 -7.17 6.57 -4.16
CA TYR A 220 -6.99 7.11 -5.51
C TYR A 220 -8.18 7.91 -6.04
N SER A 221 -9.39 7.56 -5.65
CA SER A 221 -10.63 8.23 -6.09
C SER A 221 -11.05 9.38 -5.17
N GLY A 222 -10.58 9.39 -3.91
CA GLY A 222 -11.10 10.27 -2.87
C GLY A 222 -12.47 9.84 -2.31
N VAL A 223 -13.00 8.70 -2.73
CA VAL A 223 -14.31 8.18 -2.32
C VAL A 223 -14.14 7.05 -1.32
N ASN A 224 -14.93 7.04 -0.25
CA ASN A 224 -14.92 5.92 0.69
C ASN A 224 -15.80 4.78 0.15
N TYR A 225 -15.23 3.61 -0.09
CA TYR A 225 -15.98 2.44 -0.55
C TYR A 225 -16.30 1.45 0.58
N ARG A 226 -17.40 0.72 0.44
CA ARG A 226 -17.67 -0.56 1.11
C ARG A 226 -17.58 -1.67 0.06
N HIS A 227 -16.95 -2.80 0.42
CA HIS A 227 -16.98 -3.98 -0.42
C HIS A 227 -18.19 -4.85 -0.05
N VAL A 228 -18.77 -5.53 -1.05
CA VAL A 228 -19.79 -6.56 -0.81
C VAL A 228 -19.15 -7.93 -1.00
N ALA A 229 -19.29 -8.80 -0.01
CA ALA A 229 -18.81 -10.17 -0.11
C ALA A 229 -19.68 -10.94 -1.11
N ILE A 230 -19.15 -11.16 -2.31
CA ILE A 230 -19.74 -12.06 -3.30
C ILE A 230 -19.10 -13.44 -3.07
N PRO A 231 -19.89 -14.50 -2.85
CA PRO A 231 -19.35 -15.84 -2.67
C PRO A 231 -18.48 -16.24 -3.86
N CYS A 232 -17.28 -16.74 -3.58
CA CYS A 232 -16.37 -17.21 -4.62
C CYS A 232 -17.02 -18.39 -5.35
N SER A 233 -17.29 -18.24 -6.65
CA SER A 233 -17.87 -19.33 -7.45
C SER A 233 -16.78 -20.38 -7.73
N ARG A 234 -17.18 -21.65 -7.96
CA ARG A 234 -16.32 -22.84 -8.10
C ARG A 234 -15.33 -22.83 -9.29
N LYS A 235 -14.88 -21.67 -9.78
CA LYS A 235 -14.09 -21.51 -11.00
C LYS A 235 -12.79 -20.71 -10.81
N GLU A 236 -12.25 -20.65 -9.59
CA GLU A 236 -11.06 -19.83 -9.29
C GLU A 236 -11.24 -18.35 -9.68
N VAL A 237 -12.46 -17.82 -9.68
CA VAL A 237 -12.73 -16.41 -10.00
C VAL A 237 -13.21 -15.68 -8.76
N CYS A 238 -12.55 -14.57 -8.43
CA CYS A 238 -12.94 -13.68 -7.34
C CYS A 238 -13.53 -12.39 -7.90
N VAL A 239 -14.58 -11.89 -7.25
CA VAL A 239 -15.22 -10.63 -7.60
C VAL A 239 -15.22 -9.71 -6.39
N VAL A 240 -14.67 -8.50 -6.56
CA VAL A 240 -14.69 -7.45 -5.55
C VAL A 240 -15.58 -6.33 -6.04
N PHE A 241 -16.78 -6.25 -5.48
CA PHE A 241 -17.72 -5.17 -5.77
C PHE A 241 -17.58 -4.06 -4.73
N LEU A 242 -17.18 -2.87 -5.19
CA LEU A 242 -17.07 -1.65 -4.38
C LEU A 242 -18.25 -0.73 -4.65
N SER A 243 -18.95 -0.33 -3.57
CA SER A 243 -19.99 0.69 -3.61
C SER A 243 -19.61 1.89 -2.74
N PRO A 244 -19.86 3.13 -3.17
CA PRO A 244 -19.65 4.32 -2.34
C PRO A 244 -20.41 4.22 -1.01
N LYS A 245 -19.81 4.75 0.05
CA LYS A 245 -20.41 4.88 1.40
C LYS A 245 -21.14 6.18 1.58
#